data_AF-A0A7K1B119-F1
#
_entry.id   AF-A0A7K1B119-F1
#
_cell.length_a   1.000
_cell.length_b   1.000
_cell.length_c   1.000
_cell.angle_alpha   90.00
_cell.angle_beta   90.00
_cell.angle_gamma   90.00
#
_symmetry.space_group_name_H-M   'P 1'
#
loop_
_entity.id
_entity.type
_entity.pdbx_description
1 polymer ?
#
loop_
_entity_poly.entity_id
_entity_poly.type
_entity_poly.pdbx_seq_one_letter_code
_entity_poly.pdbx_strand_id
1 'polypeptide(L)' 'MTSVSPADRRAMARQAAALATFDTGEIGDDATRQSMIDRADTDRERHGLDPLKTEPELHRKAVERGLVRR' A
#
# COMPACT_ATOMS: atom_id res chain seq x y z
N MET A 1 -25.10 -17.34 -6.04
CA MET A 1 -24.84 -16.38 -4.95
C MET A 1 -24.30 -17.16 -3.75
N THR A 2 -23.01 -17.08 -3.48
CA THR A 2 -22.39 -17.79 -2.35
C THR A 2 -22.67 -16.97 -1.10
N SER A 3 -23.61 -17.42 -0.26
CA SER A 3 -23.93 -16.73 1.00
C SER A 3 -22.81 -16.98 2.02
N VAL A 4 -22.35 -15.92 2.66
CA VAL A 4 -21.31 -16.00 3.71
C VAL A 4 -21.90 -16.67 4.94
N SER A 5 -21.28 -17.77 5.38
CA SER A 5 -21.78 -18.53 6.52
C SER A 5 -21.69 -17.71 7.81
N PRO A 6 -22.49 -18.03 8.85
CA PRO A 6 -22.35 -17.40 10.16
C PRO A 6 -20.95 -17.57 10.77
N ALA A 7 -20.24 -18.64 10.44
CA ALA A 7 -18.87 -18.88 10.91
C ALA A 7 -17.88 -17.92 10.24
N ASP A 8 -18.00 -17.73 8.93
CA ASP A 8 -17.17 -16.79 8.17
C ASP A 8 -17.39 -15.35 8.64
N ARG A 9 -18.65 -14.98 8.90
CA ARG A 9 -18.97 -13.66 9.49
C ARG A 9 -18.25 -13.43 10.83
N ARG A 10 -18.20 -14.43 11.70
CA ARG A 10 -17.48 -14.33 12.98
C ARG A 10 -15.97 -14.26 12.79
N ALA A 11 -15.42 -15.02 11.83
CA ALA A 11 -14.00 -14.96 11.50
C ALA A 11 -13.60 -13.57 10.98
N MET A 12 -14.38 -13.02 10.05
CA MET A 12 -14.19 -11.66 9.54
C MET A 12 -14.29 -10.60 10.64
N ALA A 13 -15.28 -10.71 11.55
CA ALA A 13 -15.44 -9.77 12.66
C ALA A 13 -14.25 -9.78 13.62
N ARG A 14 -13.69 -10.96 13.94
CA ARG A 14 -12.48 -11.06 14.77
C ARG A 14 -11.26 -10.44 14.09
N GLN A 15 -11.12 -10.68 12.79
CA GLN A 15 -10.02 -10.10 12.02
C GLN A 15 -10.13 -8.57 11.92
N ALA A 16 -11.33 -8.05 11.70
CA ALA A 16 -11.59 -6.61 11.70
C ALA A 16 -11.31 -5.98 13.07
N ALA A 17 -11.71 -6.64 14.17
CA ALA A 17 -11.39 -6.18 15.52
C ALA A 17 -9.88 -6.17 15.79
N ALA A 18 -9.14 -7.19 15.34
CA ALA A 18 -7.69 -7.20 15.44
C ALA A 18 -7.05 -6.05 14.65
N LEU A 19 -7.51 -5.81 13.41
CA LEU A 19 -7.04 -4.69 12.59
C LEU A 19 -7.37 -3.32 13.21
N ALA A 20 -8.51 -3.18 13.88
CA ALA A 20 -8.89 -1.94 14.57
C ALA A 20 -7.98 -1.63 15.77
N THR A 21 -7.25 -2.61 16.29
CA THR A 21 -6.25 -2.40 17.34
C THR A 21 -4.85 -2.08 16.81
N PHE A 22 -4.63 -2.19 15.49
CA PHE A 22 -3.42 -1.65 14.89
C PHE A 22 -3.58 -0.13 14.82
N ASP A 23 -2.85 0.57 15.69
CA ASP A 23 -2.50 1.95 15.42
C ASP A 23 -1.70 1.96 14.12
N THR A 24 -2.30 2.48 13.04
CA THR A 24 -1.61 2.63 11.75
C THR A 24 -0.55 3.74 11.80
N GLY A 25 -0.39 4.40 12.95
CA GLY A 25 0.42 5.59 13.14
C GLY A 25 -0.29 6.83 12.61
N GLU A 26 0.27 7.99 12.94
CA GLU A 26 -0.02 9.22 12.19
C GLU A 26 0.35 9.03 10.72
N ILE A 27 -0.51 9.54 9.83
CA ILE A 27 -0.15 9.69 8.43
C ILE A 27 1.08 10.60 8.40
N GLY A 28 2.24 10.03 8.08
CA GLY A 28 3.48 10.80 7.96
C GLY A 28 3.27 12.00 7.04
N ASP A 29 3.72 13.16 7.49
CA ASP A 29 3.68 14.38 6.70
C ASP A 29 4.49 14.24 5.40
N ASP A 30 4.37 15.23 4.51
CA ASP A 30 5.03 15.18 3.21
C ASP A 30 6.55 15.03 3.32
N ALA A 31 7.15 15.61 4.36
CA ALA A 31 8.58 15.48 4.65
C ALA A 31 8.96 14.05 5.05
N THR A 32 8.18 13.42 5.94
CA THR A 32 8.36 12.03 6.35
C THR A 32 8.20 11.10 5.15
N ARG A 33 7.17 11.32 4.33
CA ARG A 33 6.96 10.54 3.10
C ARG A 33 8.15 10.63 2.16
N GLN A 34 8.65 11.84 1.90
CA GLN A 34 9.81 12.03 1.03
C GLN A 34 11.05 11.35 1.60
N SER A 35 11.29 11.44 2.91
CA SER A 35 12.42 10.80 3.57
C SER A 35 12.43 9.26 3.40
N MET A 36 11.24 8.65 3.37
CA MET A 36 11.09 7.20 3.17
C MET A 36 11.33 6.80 1.71
N ILE A 37 10.91 7.64 0.75
CA ILE A 37 11.19 7.45 -0.68
C ILE A 37 12.71 7.53 -0.91
N ASP A 38 13.36 8.57 -0.40
CA ASP A 38 14.81 8.77 -0.57
C ASP A 38 15.62 7.61 0.03
N ARG A 39 15.19 7.12 1.21
CA ARG A 39 15.78 5.94 1.84
C ARG A 39 15.64 4.69 0.96
N ALA A 40 14.46 4.47 0.38
CA ALA A 40 14.22 3.33 -0.48
C ALA A 40 15.04 3.41 -1.78
N ASP A 41 15.19 4.59 -2.38
CA ASP A 41 16.03 4.79 -3.56
C ASP A 41 17.52 4.56 -3.25
N THR A 42 18.00 5.01 -2.09
CA THR A 42 19.35 4.73 -1.62
C THR A 42 19.59 3.22 -1.48
N ASP A 43 18.61 2.48 -0.96
CA ASP A 43 18.71 1.03 -0.80
C ASP A 43 18.76 0.33 -2.17
N ARG A 44 17.92 0.79 -3.11
CA ARG A 44 17.91 0.28 -4.49
C ARG A 44 19.24 0.53 -5.19
N GLU A 45 19.82 1.71 -5.03
CA GLU A 45 21.15 2.05 -5.56
C GLU A 45 22.22 1.10 -4.99
N ARG A 46 22.23 0.85 -3.67
CA ARG A 46 23.16 -0.10 -3.03
C ARG A 46 23.04 -1.51 -3.61
N HIS A 47 21.87 -1.88 -4.10
CA HIS A 47 21.58 -3.17 -4.71
C HIS A 47 21.68 -3.16 -6.25
N GLY A 48 22.09 -2.05 -6.88
CA GLY A 48 22.20 -1.92 -8.33
C GLY A 48 20.86 -2.00 -9.06
N LEU A 49 19.77 -1.61 -8.39
CA LEU A 49 18.43 -1.55 -8.95
C LEU A 49 18.11 -0.12 -9.39
N ASP A 50 17.28 0.02 -10.43
CA ASP A 50 16.73 1.32 -10.86
C ASP A 50 16.03 2.03 -9.70
N PRO A 51 15.91 3.37 -9.66
CA PRO A 51 15.13 4.05 -8.63
C PRO A 51 13.63 3.68 -8.66
N LEU A 52 12.90 4.06 -7.61
CA LEU A 52 11.45 4.03 -7.58
C LEU A 52 10.87 4.92 -8.68
N LYS A 53 9.66 4.58 -9.11
CA LYS A 53 8.94 5.38 -10.10
C LYS A 53 8.42 6.64 -9.42
N THR A 54 8.47 7.75 -10.15
CA THR A 54 7.75 8.96 -9.76
C THR A 54 6.24 8.74 -9.78
N GLU A 55 5.49 9.58 -9.04
CA GLU A 55 4.03 9.52 -8.99
C GLU A 55 3.37 9.55 -10.39
N PRO A 56 3.81 10.40 -11.35
CA PRO A 56 3.25 10.38 -12.71
C PRO A 56 3.55 9.10 -13.48
N GLU A 57 4.75 8.52 -13.32
CA GLU A 57 5.13 7.26 -13.97
C GLU A 57 4.36 6.07 -13.40
N LEU A 58 4.12 6.08 -12.08
CA LEU A 58 3.29 5.09 -11.42
C LEU A 58 1.86 5.13 -11.97
N HIS A 59 1.24 6.32 -12.00
CA HIS A 59 -0.12 6.50 -12.53
C HIS A 59 -0.23 6.09 -13.99
N ARG A 60 0.72 6.48 -14.84
CA ARG A 60 0.74 6.08 -16.25
C ARG A 60 0.75 4.56 -16.40
N LYS A 61 1.65 3.87 -15.68
CA LYS A 61 1.72 2.40 -15.72
C LYS A 61 0.48 1.73 -15.14
N ALA A 62 -0.15 2.34 -14.14
CA ALA A 62 -1.37 1.81 -13.56
C ALA A 62 -2.54 1.88 -14.56
N VAL A 63 -2.64 2.95 -15.35
CA VAL A 63 -3.59 3.07 -16.46
C VAL A 63 -3.25 2.09 -17.59
N GLU A 64 -1.99 2.00 -18.03
CA GLU A 64 -1.55 1.05 -19.06
C GLU A 64 -1.87 -0.41 -18.70
N ARG A 65 -1.81 -0.75 -17.42
CA ARG A 65 -2.14 -2.08 -16.90
C ARG A 65 -3.63 -2.29 -16.62
N GLY A 66 -4.47 -1.29 -16.85
CA GLY A 66 -5.90 -1.35 -16.58
C GLY A 66 -6.26 -1.43 -15.09
N LEU A 67 -5.34 -1.07 -14.19
CA LEU A 67 -5.55 -1.08 -12.74
C LEU A 67 -6.38 0.11 -12.26
N VAL A 68 -6.36 1.20 -13.02
CA VAL A 68 -7.15 2.41 -12.75
C VAL A 68 -7.87 2.80 -14.04
N ARG A 69 -9.18 3.05 -13.96
CA ARG A 69 -9.95 3.62 -15.05
C ARG A 69 -9.83 5.14 -15.00
N ARG A 70 -9.52 5.73 -16.14
CA ARG A 70 -9.44 7.18 -16.30
C ARG A 70 -10.82 7.76 -16.61
#